data_AF-A0A7Y3GVM7-F1
#
_entry.id   AF-A0A7Y3GVM7-F1
#
_cell.length_a   1.000
_cell.length_b   1.000
_cell.length_c   1.000
_cell.angle_alpha   90.00
_cell.angle_beta   90.00
_cell.angle_gamma   90.00
#
_symmetry.space_group_name_H-M   'P 1'
#
loop_
_entity.id
_entity.type
_entity.pdbx_description
1 polymer ?
#
loop_
_entity_poly.entity_id
_entity_poly.type
_entity_poly.pdbx_seq_one_letter_code
_entity_poly.pdbx_strand_id
1 'polypeptide(L)'
;MYDYREYCPIAKASQILCERWTLLIVRELLCGSRRFSQLRRYLPRISPSLLKARLRMLEAEGVVARVRGTESRNYEYELTAAGRELESVVIALGQWSTRWQYEKFKDDAIYIDGLMRDLELTLRPGEMPGKRSVLRFLFDDAVPDNRWYIVVDGERVESCDDERGFDVDVYFGASARTIADILLAKVSLRSAIRDGRLKVTGSRAHVDSIERWFGLAPYVEAPAALPFETRG
;
A
#
# COMPACT_ATOMS: atom_id res chain seq x y z
N MET A 1 17.55 3.33 22.84
CA MET A 1 16.09 3.45 22.99
C MET A 1 15.86 4.45 24.11
N TYR A 2 15.11 5.53 23.85
CA TYR A 2 14.78 6.52 24.86
C TYR A 2 13.82 5.89 25.87
N ASP A 3 14.16 5.92 27.15
CA ASP A 3 13.25 5.50 28.22
C ASP A 3 12.55 6.74 28.78
N TYR A 4 11.23 6.81 28.60
CA TYR A 4 10.41 7.92 29.09
C TYR A 4 10.24 7.87 30.61
N ARG A 5 10.56 6.73 31.28
CA ARG A 5 10.38 6.53 32.73
C ARG A 5 8.98 6.90 33.24
N GLU A 6 7.97 6.65 32.41
CA GLU A 6 6.56 6.92 32.70
C GLU A 6 5.77 5.61 32.66
N TYR A 7 4.81 5.44 33.58
CA TYR A 7 3.85 4.31 33.56
C TYR A 7 2.71 4.55 32.55
N CYS A 8 3.02 5.20 31.41
CA CYS A 8 2.06 5.53 30.37
C CYS A 8 2.16 4.50 29.24
N PRO A 9 1.09 3.72 28.95
CA PRO A 9 1.09 2.74 27.87
C PRO A 9 1.40 3.33 26.49
N ILE A 10 0.97 4.58 26.24
CA ILE A 10 1.27 5.29 24.97
C ILE A 10 2.75 5.62 24.87
N ALA A 11 3.38 6.10 25.96
CA ALA A 11 4.81 6.37 25.97
C ALA A 11 5.61 5.09 25.70
N LYS A 12 5.21 3.97 26.31
CA LYS A 12 5.84 2.66 26.07
C LYS A 12 5.69 2.20 24.62
N ALA A 13 4.49 2.29 24.05
CA ALA A 13 4.26 1.96 22.64
C ALA A 13 5.07 2.85 21.69
N SER A 14 5.19 4.15 22.01
CA SER A 14 5.93 5.13 21.21
C SER A 14 7.42 4.80 21.09
N GLN A 15 8.03 4.22 22.13
CA GLN A 15 9.43 3.77 22.09
C GLN A 15 9.68 2.69 21.03
N ILE A 16 8.65 1.91 20.70
CA ILE A 16 8.73 0.80 19.75
C ILE A 16 8.30 1.31 18.36
N LEU A 17 7.11 1.90 18.29
CA LEU A 17 6.41 2.19 17.05
C LEU A 17 6.83 3.51 16.38
N CYS A 18 7.22 4.52 17.16
CA CYS A 18 7.59 5.84 16.63
C CYS A 18 9.05 5.93 16.20
N GLU A 19 9.79 4.83 16.23
CA GLU A 19 11.08 4.76 15.56
C GLU A 19 10.90 4.74 14.02
N ARG A 20 11.72 5.52 13.31
CA ARG A 20 11.64 5.61 11.84
C ARG A 20 11.68 4.21 11.21
N TRP A 21 10.77 3.99 10.26
CA TRP A 21 10.51 2.74 9.52
C TRP A 21 9.69 1.66 10.22
N THR A 22 9.50 1.70 11.55
CA THR A 22 8.85 0.59 12.26
C THR A 22 7.43 0.33 11.76
N LEU A 23 6.57 1.34 11.76
CA LEU A 23 5.19 1.20 11.28
C LEU A 23 5.10 0.93 9.77
N LEU A 24 6.08 1.37 8.98
CA LEU A 24 6.14 1.05 7.54
C LEU A 24 6.49 -0.44 7.32
N ILE A 25 7.38 -1.01 8.14
CA ILE A 25 7.67 -2.45 8.10
C ILE A 25 6.43 -3.25 8.52
N VAL A 26 5.75 -2.85 9.60
CA VAL A 26 4.51 -3.49 10.04
C VAL A 26 3.44 -3.42 8.95
N ARG A 27 3.26 -2.27 8.31
CA ARG A 27 2.37 -2.11 7.15
C ARG A 27 2.70 -3.12 6.05
N GLU A 28 3.95 -3.24 5.63
CA GLU A 28 4.30 -4.17 4.55
C GLU A 28 4.07 -5.64 4.94
N LEU A 29 4.27 -6.01 6.21
CA LEU A 29 3.95 -7.34 6.72
C LEU A 29 2.43 -7.58 6.76
N LEU A 30 1.63 -6.58 7.14
CA LEU A 30 0.16 -6.64 7.05
C LEU A 30 -0.30 -6.83 5.61
N CYS A 31 0.37 -6.16 4.67
CA CYS A 31 0.14 -6.33 3.23
C CYS A 31 0.68 -7.66 2.68
N GLY A 32 1.21 -8.57 3.50
CA GLY A 32 1.59 -9.92 3.08
C GLY A 32 3.04 -10.09 2.64
N SER A 33 3.90 -9.08 2.77
CA SER A 33 5.35 -9.30 2.65
C SER A 33 5.81 -10.27 3.73
N ARG A 34 6.61 -11.28 3.37
CA ARG A 34 7.15 -12.25 4.35
C ARG A 34 8.66 -12.34 4.33
N ARG A 35 9.29 -11.94 3.22
CA ARG A 35 10.74 -12.07 3.03
C ARG A 35 11.44 -10.71 3.12
N PHE A 36 12.69 -10.73 3.56
CA PHE A 36 13.54 -9.53 3.62
C PHE A 36 13.66 -8.82 2.26
N SER A 37 13.73 -9.58 1.15
CA SER A 37 13.78 -9.03 -0.20
C SER A 37 12.49 -8.31 -0.60
N GLN A 38 11.32 -8.84 -0.22
CA GLN A 38 10.03 -8.20 -0.47
C GLN A 38 9.91 -6.89 0.31
N LEU A 39 10.25 -6.91 1.60
CA LEU A 39 10.29 -5.70 2.43
C LEU A 39 11.21 -4.63 1.83
N ARG A 40 12.36 -5.01 1.28
CA ARG A 40 13.26 -4.07 0.60
C ARG A 40 12.74 -3.53 -0.72
N ARG A 41 11.97 -4.33 -1.47
CA ARG A 41 11.34 -3.89 -2.72
C ARG A 41 10.36 -2.75 -2.44
N TYR A 42 9.53 -2.91 -1.42
CA TYR A 42 8.49 -1.92 -1.09
C TYR A 42 8.95 -0.82 -0.12
N LEU A 43 10.12 -0.99 0.50
CA LEU A 43 10.81 0.05 1.28
C LEU A 43 12.19 0.33 0.68
N PRO A 44 12.31 0.95 -0.50
CA PRO A 44 13.60 1.10 -1.18
C PRO A 44 14.57 2.03 -0.45
N ARG A 45 14.06 2.96 0.37
CA ARG A 45 14.87 3.98 1.07
C ARG A 45 15.39 3.53 2.45
N ILE A 46 15.02 2.34 2.93
CA ILE A 46 15.62 1.78 4.17
C ILE A 46 16.92 1.04 3.84
N SER A 47 17.98 1.30 4.61
CA SER A 47 19.22 0.55 4.45
C SER A 47 19.03 -0.92 4.90
N PRO A 48 19.73 -1.88 4.28
CA PRO A 48 19.63 -3.29 4.70
C PRO A 48 20.01 -3.52 6.17
N SER A 49 20.99 -2.77 6.69
CA SER A 49 21.41 -2.83 8.08
C SER A 49 20.31 -2.33 9.02
N LEU A 50 19.66 -1.20 8.70
CA LEU A 50 18.57 -0.66 9.51
C LEU A 50 17.33 -1.56 9.46
N LEU A 51 16.97 -2.10 8.30
CA LEU A 51 15.86 -3.06 8.19
C LEU A 51 16.10 -4.28 9.07
N LYS A 52 17.30 -4.85 9.03
CA LYS A 52 17.68 -5.98 9.90
C LYS A 52 17.60 -5.60 11.38
N ALA A 53 18.05 -4.42 11.76
CA ALA A 53 17.97 -3.94 13.14
C ALA A 53 16.51 -3.78 13.61
N ARG A 54 15.64 -3.21 12.76
CA ARG A 54 14.22 -3.03 13.06
C ARG A 54 13.47 -4.35 13.18
N LEU A 55 13.73 -5.31 12.29
CA LEU A 55 13.13 -6.64 12.38
C LEU A 55 13.54 -7.37 13.67
N ARG A 56 14.82 -7.28 14.06
CA ARG A 56 15.29 -7.84 15.34
C ARG A 56 14.63 -7.17 16.56
N MET A 57 14.44 -5.86 16.50
CA MET A 57 13.74 -5.12 17.55
C MET A 57 12.27 -5.56 17.64
N LEU A 58 11.56 -5.63 16.51
CA LEU A 58 10.17 -6.10 16.46
C LEU A 58 10.03 -7.56 16.91
N GLU A 59 11.04 -8.40 16.65
CA GLU A 59 11.11 -9.77 17.15
C GLU A 59 11.31 -9.82 18.67
N ALA A 60 12.21 -8.99 19.21
CA ALA A 60 12.45 -8.89 20.66
C ALA A 60 11.21 -8.37 21.43
N GLU A 61 10.44 -7.44 20.83
CA GLU A 61 9.20 -6.90 21.39
C GLU A 61 7.98 -7.81 21.13
N GLY A 62 8.16 -8.98 20.50
CA GLY A 62 7.09 -9.94 20.25
C GLY A 62 6.05 -9.50 19.22
N VAL A 63 6.34 -8.49 18.41
CA VAL A 63 5.47 -7.98 17.33
C VAL A 63 5.60 -8.83 16.06
N VAL A 64 6.81 -9.32 15.79
CA VAL A 64 7.14 -10.15 14.63
C VAL A 64 7.74 -11.48 15.09
N ALA A 65 7.39 -12.58 14.44
CA ALA A 65 8.05 -13.86 14.60
C ALA A 65 8.88 -14.18 13.35
N ARG A 66 10.09 -14.70 13.57
CA ARG A 66 10.92 -15.24 12.48
C ARG A 66 10.70 -16.74 12.36
N VAL A 67 10.09 -17.18 11.27
CA VAL A 67 9.70 -18.56 11.02
C VAL A 67 10.51 -19.16 9.86
N ARG A 68 10.59 -20.48 9.77
CA ARG A 68 11.15 -21.15 8.59
C ARG A 68 10.13 -21.04 7.45
N GLY A 69 10.58 -20.59 6.27
CA GLY A 69 9.71 -20.51 5.10
C GLY A 69 9.17 -21.89 4.70
N THR A 70 7.93 -21.92 4.25
CA THR A 70 7.26 -23.16 3.82
C THR A 70 7.79 -23.66 2.47
N GLU A 71 8.16 -22.73 1.59
CA GLU A 71 8.61 -23.02 0.21
C GLU A 71 10.11 -22.81 -0.01
N SER A 72 10.81 -22.22 0.95
CA SER A 72 12.24 -21.93 0.84
C SER A 72 12.98 -22.30 2.12
N ARG A 73 14.25 -22.70 2.02
CA ARG A 73 15.14 -22.86 3.19
C ARG A 73 15.44 -21.53 3.91
N ASN A 74 14.91 -20.42 3.42
CA ASN A 74 15.11 -19.10 3.99
C ASN A 74 14.09 -18.84 5.11
N TYR A 75 14.41 -17.88 5.97
CA TYR A 75 13.51 -17.44 7.01
C TYR A 75 12.51 -16.41 6.47
N GLU A 76 11.29 -16.48 6.99
CA GLU A 76 10.20 -15.53 6.78
C GLU A 76 9.89 -14.79 8.08
N TYR A 77 9.23 -13.64 7.94
CA TYR A 77 8.76 -12.80 9.02
C TYR A 77 7.23 -12.79 8.99
N GLU A 78 6.61 -13.11 10.11
CA GLU A 78 5.17 -13.07 10.27
C GLU A 78 4.80 -12.18 11.46
N LEU A 79 3.67 -11.47 11.36
CA LEU A 79 3.12 -10.74 12.49
C LEU A 79 2.58 -11.72 13.53
N THR A 80 2.91 -11.50 14.80
CA THR A 80 2.27 -12.19 15.92
C THR A 80 0.84 -11.67 16.12
N ALA A 81 0.11 -12.20 17.11
CA ALA A 81 -1.18 -11.62 17.50
C ALA A 81 -1.06 -10.12 17.83
N ALA A 82 -0.05 -9.75 18.63
CA ALA A 82 0.23 -8.35 18.96
C ALA A 82 0.57 -7.51 17.73
N GLY A 83 1.31 -8.06 16.76
CA GLY A 83 1.62 -7.35 15.52
C GLY A 83 0.42 -7.16 14.59
N ARG A 84 -0.54 -8.08 14.60
CA ARG A 84 -1.77 -7.96 13.80
C ARG A 84 -2.70 -6.87 14.35
N GLU A 85 -2.77 -6.69 15.68
CA GLU A 85 -3.58 -5.62 16.28
C GLU A 85 -3.16 -4.20 15.83
N LEU A 86 -1.90 -4.04 15.39
CA LEU A 86 -1.40 -2.77 14.84
C LEU A 86 -2.03 -2.39 13.49
N GLU A 87 -2.79 -3.28 12.84
CA GLU A 87 -3.56 -2.94 11.63
C GLU A 87 -4.46 -1.73 11.85
N SER A 88 -5.21 -1.72 12.96
CA SER A 88 -6.09 -0.61 13.34
C SER A 88 -5.33 0.71 13.48
N VAL A 89 -4.12 0.67 14.05
CA VAL A 89 -3.23 1.83 14.22
C VAL A 89 -2.71 2.32 12.87
N VAL A 90 -2.29 1.41 11.99
CA VAL A 90 -1.81 1.74 10.64
C VAL A 90 -2.92 2.38 9.81
N ILE A 91 -4.14 1.83 9.87
CA ILE A 91 -5.31 2.39 9.18
C ILE A 91 -5.63 3.78 9.72
N ALA A 92 -5.75 3.94 11.04
CA ALA A 92 -6.05 5.23 11.65
C ALA A 92 -4.99 6.30 11.35
N LEU A 93 -3.71 5.92 11.33
CA LEU A 93 -2.61 6.81 10.96
C LEU A 93 -2.71 7.22 9.48
N GLY A 94 -3.03 6.28 8.60
CA GLY A 94 -3.28 6.54 7.18
C GLY A 94 -4.44 7.51 6.98
N GLN A 95 -5.58 7.26 7.61
CA GLN A 95 -6.76 8.14 7.58
C GLN A 95 -6.43 9.55 8.05
N TRP A 96 -5.74 9.69 9.19
CA TRP A 96 -5.31 10.98 9.70
C TRP A 96 -4.40 11.72 8.70
N SER A 97 -3.45 11.02 8.08
CA SER A 97 -2.56 11.57 7.07
C SER A 97 -3.33 12.04 5.82
N THR A 98 -4.23 11.19 5.32
CA THR A 98 -5.11 11.52 4.19
C THR A 98 -6.00 12.72 4.49
N ARG A 99 -6.43 12.93 5.75
CA ARG A 99 -7.26 14.06 6.15
C ARG A 99 -6.47 15.35 6.30
N TRP A 100 -5.33 15.31 6.98
CA TRP A 100 -4.65 16.52 7.47
C TRP A 100 -3.33 16.84 6.79
N GLN A 101 -2.69 15.84 6.18
CA GLN A 101 -1.38 15.99 5.56
C GLN A 101 -1.43 15.91 4.04
N TYR A 102 -2.56 15.51 3.43
CA TYR A 102 -2.70 15.31 2.00
C TYR A 102 -2.18 16.48 1.14
N GLU A 103 -2.50 17.72 1.50
CA GLU A 103 -2.02 18.91 0.77
C GLU A 103 -0.50 19.12 0.81
N LYS A 104 0.19 18.44 1.73
CA LYS A 104 1.66 18.48 1.85
C LYS A 104 2.35 17.38 1.06
N PHE A 105 1.61 16.46 0.44
CA PHE A 105 2.18 15.47 -0.46
C PHE A 105 2.62 16.18 -1.73
N LYS A 106 3.93 16.14 -1.98
CA LYS A 106 4.52 16.63 -3.21
C LYS A 106 4.52 15.52 -4.26
N ASP A 107 4.41 15.90 -5.53
CA ASP A 107 4.37 14.92 -6.63
C ASP A 107 5.70 14.13 -6.74
N ASP A 108 6.83 14.76 -6.43
CA ASP A 108 8.16 14.11 -6.35
C ASP A 108 8.30 13.09 -5.21
N ALA A 109 7.33 13.06 -4.28
CA ALA A 109 7.27 12.06 -3.22
C ALA A 109 6.58 10.77 -3.68
N ILE A 110 5.88 10.76 -4.82
CA ILE A 110 5.16 9.58 -5.31
C ILE A 110 6.18 8.61 -5.91
N TYR A 111 6.44 7.54 -5.17
CA TYR A 111 7.25 6.44 -5.63
C TYR A 111 6.37 5.43 -6.38
N ILE A 112 6.60 5.27 -7.69
CA ILE A 112 5.72 4.48 -8.57
C ILE A 112 5.60 3.03 -8.12
N ASP A 113 6.68 2.33 -7.74
CA ASP A 113 6.54 0.94 -7.27
C ASP A 113 5.65 0.85 -6.01
N GLY A 114 5.69 1.88 -5.15
CA GLY A 114 4.81 1.97 -3.99
C GLY A 114 3.35 2.20 -4.39
N LEU A 115 3.10 3.05 -5.39
CA LEU A 115 1.77 3.27 -5.95
C LEU A 115 1.22 2.01 -6.63
N MET A 116 2.06 1.29 -7.37
CA MET A 116 1.71 0.02 -8.00
C MET A 116 1.43 -1.07 -6.96
N ARG A 117 2.15 -1.04 -5.82
CA ARG A 117 1.83 -1.89 -4.68
C ARG A 117 0.45 -1.57 -4.10
N ASP A 118 0.10 -0.30 -3.97
CA ASP A 118 -1.21 0.11 -3.48
C ASP A 118 -2.32 -0.32 -4.45
N LEU A 119 -2.10 -0.26 -5.76
CA LEU A 119 -3.02 -0.82 -6.76
C LEU A 119 -3.18 -2.33 -6.60
N GLU A 120 -2.09 -3.08 -6.46
CA GLU A 120 -2.11 -4.53 -6.26
C GLU A 120 -2.99 -4.93 -5.06
N LEU A 121 -2.94 -4.14 -3.98
CA LEU A 121 -3.68 -4.38 -2.74
C LEU A 121 -5.14 -3.93 -2.76
N THR A 122 -5.52 -3.06 -3.70
CA THR A 122 -6.85 -2.43 -3.73
C THR A 122 -7.75 -2.96 -4.83
N LEU A 123 -7.18 -3.58 -5.88
CA LEU A 123 -7.96 -4.29 -6.88
C LEU A 123 -8.81 -5.38 -6.22
N ARG A 124 -10.01 -5.61 -6.76
CA ARG A 124 -10.94 -6.65 -6.31
C ARG A 124 -11.05 -7.73 -7.39
N PRO A 125 -10.23 -8.78 -7.35
CA PRO A 125 -10.16 -9.78 -8.43
C PRO A 125 -11.50 -10.47 -8.70
N GLY A 126 -12.27 -10.78 -7.66
CA GLY A 126 -13.59 -11.40 -7.81
C GLY A 126 -14.64 -10.57 -8.56
N GLU A 127 -14.41 -9.26 -8.74
CA GLU A 127 -15.27 -8.36 -9.52
C GLU A 127 -14.77 -8.15 -10.96
N MET A 128 -13.62 -8.74 -11.32
CA MET A 128 -13.01 -8.57 -12.63
C MET A 128 -13.59 -9.55 -13.67
N PRO A 129 -13.79 -9.11 -14.92
CA PRO A 129 -14.23 -9.99 -15.99
C PRO A 129 -13.18 -11.05 -16.37
N GLY A 130 -13.63 -12.30 -16.51
CA GLY A 130 -12.81 -13.40 -17.02
C GLY A 130 -12.00 -14.11 -15.92
N LYS A 131 -11.14 -15.04 -16.32
CA LYS A 131 -10.26 -15.79 -15.40
C LYS A 131 -8.93 -15.09 -15.15
N ARG A 132 -8.46 -14.36 -16.16
CA ARG A 132 -7.21 -13.61 -16.14
C ARG A 132 -7.47 -12.25 -16.76
N SER A 133 -7.01 -11.20 -16.09
CA SER A 133 -7.08 -9.82 -16.56
C SER A 133 -5.69 -9.19 -16.49
N VAL A 134 -5.30 -8.49 -17.54
CA VAL A 134 -4.01 -7.81 -17.63
C VAL A 134 -4.24 -6.32 -17.81
N LEU A 135 -3.77 -5.55 -16.84
CA LEU A 135 -3.87 -4.10 -16.82
C LEU A 135 -2.49 -3.51 -17.13
N ARG A 136 -2.42 -2.52 -18.03
CA ARG A 136 -1.20 -1.75 -18.28
C ARG A 136 -1.38 -0.32 -17.82
N PHE A 137 -0.44 0.17 -17.01
CA PHE A 137 -0.35 1.55 -16.56
C PHE A 137 0.82 2.25 -17.26
N LEU A 138 0.55 3.43 -17.79
CA LEU A 138 1.55 4.35 -18.33
C LEU A 138 1.44 5.67 -17.56
N PHE A 139 2.52 6.02 -16.85
CA PHE A 139 2.61 7.28 -16.12
C PHE A 139 3.25 8.37 -16.99
N ASP A 140 2.48 9.41 -17.32
CA ASP A 140 2.90 10.47 -18.25
C ASP A 140 3.82 11.54 -17.64
N ASP A 141 3.95 11.54 -16.31
CA ASP A 141 4.82 12.39 -15.50
C ASP A 141 6.10 11.68 -15.04
N ALA A 142 6.28 10.40 -15.41
CA ALA A 142 7.43 9.60 -15.02
C ALA A 142 8.54 9.65 -16.09
N VAL A 143 9.78 9.91 -15.67
CA VAL A 143 10.95 9.87 -16.56
C VAL A 143 11.99 8.88 -16.01
N PRO A 144 12.47 7.91 -16.81
CA PRO A 144 11.99 7.55 -18.16
C PRO A 144 10.56 6.99 -18.13
N ASP A 145 9.93 6.87 -19.32
CA ASP A 145 8.62 6.26 -19.52
C ASP A 145 8.47 4.99 -18.65
N ASN A 146 7.62 5.07 -17.63
CA ASN A 146 7.51 4.01 -16.63
C ASN A 146 6.24 3.20 -16.87
N ARG A 147 6.38 2.12 -17.65
CA ARG A 147 5.30 1.20 -17.98
C ARG A 147 5.22 0.11 -16.94
N TRP A 148 4.03 -0.09 -16.39
CA TRP A 148 3.76 -1.15 -15.44
C TRP A 148 2.61 -2.03 -15.90
N TYR A 149 2.66 -3.27 -15.47
CA TYR A 149 1.63 -4.27 -15.70
C TYR A 149 1.14 -4.77 -14.35
N ILE A 150 -0.17 -4.99 -14.26
CA ILE A 150 -0.77 -5.79 -13.21
C ILE A 150 -1.45 -6.98 -13.88
N VAL A 151 -1.05 -8.18 -13.47
CA VAL A 151 -1.68 -9.43 -13.88
C VAL A 151 -2.54 -9.93 -12.74
N VAL A 152 -3.82 -10.11 -13.02
CA VAL A 152 -4.80 -10.71 -12.12
C VAL A 152 -5.13 -12.10 -12.65
N ASP A 153 -4.88 -13.13 -11.86
CA ASP A 153 -5.16 -14.53 -12.21
C ASP A 153 -5.83 -15.22 -11.01
N GLY A 154 -7.16 -15.42 -11.10
CA GLY A 154 -7.97 -15.73 -9.93
C GLY A 154 -7.85 -14.64 -8.86
N GLU A 155 -7.52 -15.01 -7.62
CA GLU A 155 -7.30 -14.08 -6.50
C GLU A 155 -5.87 -13.51 -6.45
N ARG A 156 -4.97 -13.98 -7.31
CA ARG A 156 -3.57 -13.54 -7.32
C ARG A 156 -3.46 -12.28 -8.16
N VAL A 157 -2.96 -11.21 -7.55
CA VAL A 157 -2.66 -9.93 -8.19
C VAL A 157 -1.15 -9.72 -8.12
N GLU A 158 -0.51 -9.46 -9.24
CA GLU A 158 0.93 -9.19 -9.27
C GLU A 158 1.29 -8.02 -10.16
N SER A 159 2.15 -7.14 -9.66
CA SER A 159 2.70 -6.00 -10.38
C SER A 159 4.14 -6.24 -10.88
N CYS A 160 4.41 -5.83 -12.11
CA CYS A 160 5.74 -5.86 -12.73
C CYS A 160 5.97 -4.69 -13.70
N ASP A 161 7.24 -4.37 -13.93
CA ASP A 161 7.74 -3.32 -14.82
C ASP A 161 8.34 -3.89 -16.13
N ASP A 162 8.27 -5.21 -16.33
CA ASP A 162 8.74 -5.91 -17.52
C ASP A 162 7.60 -6.27 -18.50
N GLU A 163 7.87 -6.17 -19.80
CA GLU A 163 6.93 -6.61 -20.83
C GLU A 163 6.91 -8.15 -20.89
N ARG A 164 5.87 -8.76 -20.32
CA ARG A 164 5.72 -10.22 -20.28
C ARG A 164 5.02 -10.83 -21.50
N GLY A 165 4.72 -10.02 -22.51
CA GLY A 165 4.08 -10.48 -23.75
C GLY A 165 2.63 -10.94 -23.59
N PHE A 166 1.94 -10.52 -22.53
CA PHE A 166 0.51 -10.78 -22.37
C PHE A 166 -0.33 -9.83 -23.22
N ASP A 167 -1.45 -10.32 -23.74
CA ASP A 167 -2.50 -9.46 -24.29
C ASP A 167 -3.09 -8.61 -23.15
N VAL A 168 -3.10 -7.30 -23.34
CA VAL A 168 -3.56 -6.32 -22.33
C VAL A 168 -5.06 -6.10 -22.50
N ASP A 169 -5.82 -6.31 -21.43
CA ASP A 169 -7.26 -6.12 -21.40
C ASP A 169 -7.66 -4.67 -21.18
N VAL A 170 -6.89 -3.92 -20.38
CA VAL A 170 -7.14 -2.52 -20.06
C VAL A 170 -5.84 -1.72 -20.02
N TYR A 171 -5.86 -0.56 -20.65
CA TYR A 171 -4.82 0.43 -20.69
C TYR A 171 -5.22 1.66 -19.88
N PHE A 172 -4.35 2.06 -18.97
CA PHE A 172 -4.45 3.25 -18.15
C PHE A 172 -3.33 4.23 -18.54
N GLY A 173 -3.69 5.48 -18.81
CA GLY A 173 -2.74 6.58 -19.01
C GLY A 173 -3.10 7.76 -18.14
N ALA A 174 -2.23 8.12 -17.19
CA ALA A 174 -2.44 9.24 -16.27
C ALA A 174 -1.13 9.59 -15.55
N SER A 175 -1.09 10.73 -14.88
CA SER A 175 -0.01 11.02 -13.95
C SER A 175 -0.05 10.11 -12.71
N ALA A 176 1.11 9.86 -12.10
CA ALA A 176 1.18 9.11 -10.84
C ALA A 176 0.34 9.78 -9.76
N ARG A 177 0.30 11.12 -9.76
CA ARG A 177 -0.57 11.92 -8.90
C ARG A 177 -2.05 11.61 -9.10
N THR A 178 -2.52 11.53 -10.35
CA THR A 178 -3.95 11.26 -10.62
C THR A 178 -4.38 9.90 -10.07
N ILE A 179 -3.56 8.86 -10.21
CA ILE A 179 -3.87 7.53 -9.66
C ILE A 179 -3.87 7.56 -8.13
N ALA A 180 -2.91 8.25 -7.50
CA ALA A 180 -2.87 8.42 -6.05
C ALA A 180 -4.12 9.14 -5.51
N ASP A 181 -4.56 10.21 -6.20
CA ASP A 181 -5.75 10.96 -5.85
C ASP A 181 -7.03 10.12 -5.93
N ILE A 182 -7.10 9.21 -6.91
CA ILE A 182 -8.20 8.26 -7.03
C ILE A 182 -8.17 7.26 -5.87
N LEU A 183 -7.03 6.62 -5.60
CA LEU A 183 -6.89 5.64 -4.51
C LEU A 183 -7.22 6.23 -3.14
N LEU A 184 -6.88 7.50 -2.91
CA LEU A 184 -7.19 8.24 -1.68
C LEU A 184 -8.57 8.92 -1.69
N ALA A 185 -9.40 8.64 -2.70
CA ALA A 185 -10.73 9.20 -2.90
C ALA A 185 -10.80 10.74 -2.88
N LYS A 186 -9.71 11.40 -3.27
CA LYS A 186 -9.65 12.85 -3.46
C LYS A 186 -10.29 13.27 -4.77
N VAL A 187 -10.26 12.36 -5.74
CA VAL A 187 -10.94 12.49 -7.02
C VAL A 187 -11.62 11.17 -7.33
N SER A 188 -12.90 11.20 -7.74
CA SER A 188 -13.55 9.98 -8.24
C SER A 188 -12.95 9.53 -9.58
N LEU A 189 -12.83 8.22 -9.78
CA LEU A 189 -12.37 7.62 -11.04
C LEU A 189 -13.15 8.18 -12.25
N ARG A 190 -14.48 8.28 -12.14
CA ARG A 190 -15.35 8.85 -13.17
C ARG A 190 -15.03 10.29 -13.53
N SER A 191 -14.79 11.14 -12.53
CA SER A 191 -14.40 12.54 -12.77
C SER A 191 -13.04 12.61 -13.46
N ALA A 192 -12.06 11.81 -13.01
CA ALA A 192 -10.74 11.78 -13.65
C ALA A 192 -10.82 11.38 -15.14
N ILE A 193 -11.69 10.42 -15.48
CA ILE A 193 -11.95 10.03 -16.89
C ILE A 193 -12.62 11.17 -17.66
N ARG A 194 -13.73 11.69 -17.14
CA ARG A 194 -14.50 12.76 -17.80
C ARG A 194 -13.65 14.01 -18.06
N ASP A 195 -12.82 14.39 -17.09
CA ASP A 195 -11.99 15.59 -17.15
C ASP A 195 -10.68 15.35 -17.93
N GLY A 196 -10.46 14.15 -18.48
CA GLY A 196 -9.31 13.80 -19.31
C GLY A 196 -8.00 13.54 -18.57
N ARG A 197 -8.00 13.56 -17.23
CA ARG A 197 -6.82 13.29 -16.38
C ARG A 197 -6.47 11.80 -16.31
N LEU A 198 -7.47 10.94 -16.49
CA LEU A 198 -7.30 9.49 -16.59
C LEU A 198 -7.82 9.01 -17.95
N LYS A 199 -6.95 8.49 -18.79
CA LYS A 199 -7.33 7.81 -20.03
C LYS A 199 -7.47 6.31 -19.74
N VAL A 200 -8.62 5.75 -20.05
CA VAL A 200 -8.89 4.31 -19.94
C VAL A 200 -9.37 3.79 -21.28
N THR A 201 -8.68 2.78 -21.83
CA THR A 201 -9.11 2.05 -23.03
C THR A 201 -8.94 0.56 -22.81
N GLY A 202 -9.68 -0.28 -23.53
CA GLY A 202 -9.61 -1.73 -23.33
C GLY A 202 -10.91 -2.43 -23.66
N SER A 203 -11.05 -3.67 -23.19
CA SER A 203 -12.29 -4.42 -23.39
C SER A 203 -13.48 -3.72 -22.75
N ARG A 204 -14.62 -3.75 -23.44
CA ARG A 204 -15.86 -3.14 -22.96
C ARG A 204 -16.31 -3.69 -21.60
N ALA A 205 -16.19 -5.00 -21.38
CA ALA A 205 -16.57 -5.64 -20.12
C ALA A 205 -15.79 -5.08 -18.92
N HIS A 206 -14.49 -4.84 -19.09
CA HIS A 206 -13.65 -4.28 -18.04
C HIS A 206 -13.94 -2.80 -17.80
N VAL A 207 -14.04 -2.00 -18.86
CA VAL A 207 -14.29 -0.55 -18.76
C VAL A 207 -15.67 -0.26 -18.17
N ASP A 208 -16.72 -0.99 -18.58
CA ASP A 208 -18.09 -0.80 -18.09
C ASP A 208 -18.24 -1.17 -16.59
N SER A 209 -17.36 -2.04 -16.06
CA SER A 209 -17.37 -2.51 -14.68
C SER A 209 -16.29 -1.88 -13.79
N ILE A 210 -15.52 -0.91 -14.29
CA ILE A 210 -14.30 -0.40 -13.66
C ILE A 210 -14.46 0.07 -12.22
N GLU A 211 -15.57 0.73 -11.87
CA GLU A 211 -15.84 1.21 -10.52
C GLU A 211 -16.09 0.07 -9.50
N ARG A 212 -16.35 -1.16 -9.96
CA ARG A 212 -16.56 -2.32 -9.08
C ARG A 212 -15.25 -2.93 -8.63
N TRP A 213 -14.31 -3.10 -9.57
CA TRP A 213 -13.04 -3.79 -9.33
C TRP A 213 -11.86 -2.86 -9.04
N PHE A 214 -11.90 -1.59 -9.46
CA PHE A 214 -10.91 -0.58 -9.08
C PHE A 214 -11.23 -0.09 -7.66
N GLY A 215 -10.61 -0.71 -6.66
CA GLY A 215 -10.82 -0.34 -5.26
C GLY A 215 -10.10 0.93 -4.83
N LEU A 216 -10.38 1.33 -3.59
CA LEU A 216 -9.77 2.47 -2.92
C LEU A 216 -8.85 1.99 -1.82
N ALA A 217 -7.88 2.81 -1.43
CA ALA A 217 -7.01 2.53 -0.30
C ALA A 217 -7.84 2.38 1.00
N PRO A 218 -7.42 1.50 1.93
CA PRO A 218 -8.14 1.27 3.20
C PRO A 218 -8.12 2.50 4.13
N TYR A 219 -7.41 3.56 3.74
CA TYR A 219 -7.29 4.83 4.47
C TYR A 219 -8.36 5.85 4.09
N VAL A 220 -9.25 5.52 3.15
CA VAL A 220 -10.41 6.34 2.80
C VAL A 220 -11.50 6.10 3.84
N GLU A 221 -11.89 7.16 4.55
CA GLU A 221 -12.86 7.08 5.65
C GLU A 221 -14.29 6.70 5.20
N ALA A 222 -14.97 5.95 6.07
CA ALA A 222 -16.35 6.31 6.45
C ALA A 222 -16.26 7.22 7.69
N PRO A 223 -17.09 8.27 7.81
CA PRO A 223 -16.95 9.23 8.90
C PRO A 223 -17.28 8.58 10.24
N ALA A 224 -16.38 8.70 11.22
CA ALA A 224 -16.72 8.49 12.62
C ALA A 224 -16.10 9.60 13.47
N ALA A 225 -16.98 10.31 14.17
CA ALA A 225 -16.62 11.29 15.19
C ALA A 225 -16.06 10.56 16.41
N LEU A 226 -14.93 11.01 16.94
CA LEU A 226 -14.61 10.76 18.33
C LEU A 226 -15.34 11.81 19.18
N PRO A 227 -16.21 11.41 20.12
CA PRO A 227 -16.81 12.33 21.07
C PRO A 227 -15.75 12.66 22.13
N PHE A 228 -14.85 13.59 21.80
CA PHE A 228 -14.25 14.40 22.85
C PHE A 228 -15.14 15.62 23.01
N GLU A 229 -16.20 15.46 23.80
CA GLU A 229 -16.78 16.62 24.46
C GLU A 229 -15.66 17.26 25.30
N THR A 230 -15.22 18.43 24.87
CA THR A 230 -14.40 19.32 25.69
C THR A 230 -15.17 19.55 26.98
N ARG A 231 -14.72 18.94 28.09
CA ARG A 231 -15.13 19.38 29.42
C ARG A 231 -14.61 20.81 29.57
N GLY A 232 -15.54 21.75 29.65
CA GLY A 232 -15.28 23.15 30.02
C GLY A 232 -14.91 23.29 31.48
#